data_AF-A0A1F6C3E0-F1
#
_entry.id   AF-A0A1F6C3E0-F1
#
_cell.length_a   1.000
_cell.length_b   1.000
_cell.length_c   1.000
_cell.angle_alpha   90.00
_cell.angle_beta   90.00
_cell.angle_gamma   90.00
#
_symmetry.space_group_name_H-M   'P 1'
#
loop_
_entity.id
_entity.type
_entity.pdbx_description
1 polymer ?
#
loop_
_entity_poly.entity_id
_entity_poly.type
_entity_poly.pdbx_seq_one_letter_code
_entity_poly.pdbx_strand_id
1 'polypeptide(L)' 'MAYTPELSQRDSATLRRIAWALDVPMTEAITRVFVEIVSKVDGRKVCASCKDRTPCAVCAFNPNA' A
#
# COMPACT_ATOMS: atom_id res chain seq x y z
N MET A 1 5.09 -0.78 15.65
CA MET A 1 3.78 -0.08 15.64
C MET A 1 3.45 0.25 14.20
N ALA A 2 2.24 -0.05 13.74
CA ALA A 2 1.78 0.44 12.43
C ALA A 2 1.29 1.88 12.61
N TYR A 3 2.09 2.86 12.16
CA TYR A 3 1.64 4.25 12.12
C TYR A 3 0.61 4.38 11.00
N THR A 4 -0.59 4.87 11.31
CA THR A 4 -1.56 5.21 10.26
C THR A 4 -0.98 6.38 9.47
N PRO A 5 -0.67 6.21 8.17
CA PRO A 5 -0.14 7.31 7.39
C PRO A 5 -1.19 8.42 7.30
N GLU A 6 -0.80 9.64 7.64
CA GLU A 6 -1.64 10.81 7.41
C GLU A 6 -1.69 11.12 5.92
N LEU A 7 -2.89 11.15 5.36
CA LEU A 7 -3.12 11.51 3.96
C LEU A 7 -3.38 13.00 3.85
N SER A 8 -2.81 13.65 2.83
CA SER A 8 -3.17 15.02 2.50
C SER A 8 -4.66 15.11 2.13
N GLN A 9 -5.24 16.32 2.15
CA GLN A 9 -6.61 16.53 1.72
C GLN A 9 -6.84 16.05 0.27
N ARG A 10 -5.84 16.28 -0.61
CA ARG A 10 -5.87 15.85 -2.01
C ARG A 10 -5.87 14.33 -2.14
N ASP A 11 -5.00 13.65 -1.41
CA ASP A 11 -4.87 12.19 -1.47
C ASP A 11 -6.13 11.52 -0.88
N SER A 12 -6.64 12.06 0.23
CA SER A 12 -7.90 11.63 0.83
C SER A 12 -9.09 11.77 -0.11
N ALA A 13 -9.21 12.91 -0.82
CA ALA A 13 -10.27 13.11 -1.81
C ALA A 13 -10.15 12.15 -3.00
N THR A 14 -8.92 11.85 -3.42
CA THR A 14 -8.64 10.90 -4.51
C THR A 14 -9.02 9.48 -4.10
N LEU A 15 -8.56 9.03 -2.92
CA LEU A 15 -8.88 7.71 -2.38
C LEU A 15 -10.38 7.53 -2.19
N ARG A 16 -11.11 8.56 -1.74
CA ARG A 16 -12.57 8.52 -1.58
C ARG A 16 -13.30 8.30 -2.91
N ARG A 17 -12.85 8.97 -3.99
CA ARG A 17 -13.43 8.77 -5.32
C ARG A 17 -13.17 7.37 -5.86
N ILE A 18 -11.97 6.82 -5.61
CA ILE A 18 -11.67 5.42 -5.94
C ILE A 18 -12.58 4.47 -5.16
N ALA A 19 -12.77 4.73 -3.86
CA ALA A 19 -13.65 3.94 -3.00
C ALA A 19 -15.10 3.93 -3.51
N TRP A 20 -15.63 5.09 -3.92
CA TRP A 20 -16.96 5.19 -4.54
C TRP A 20 -17.05 4.45 -5.88
N ALA A 21 -16.03 4.56 -6.73
CA ALA A 21 -16.02 3.88 -8.03
C ALA A 21 -15.98 2.35 -7.89
N LEU A 22 -15.41 1.84 -6.79
CA LEU A 22 -15.31 0.41 -6.48
C LEU A 22 -16.44 -0.10 -5.57
N ASP A 23 -17.34 0.79 -5.14
CA ASP A 23 -18.41 0.53 -4.15
C ASP A 23 -17.91 -0.11 -2.84
N VAL A 24 -16.84 0.44 -2.26
CA VAL A 24 -16.23 -0.04 -1.01
C VAL A 24 -15.89 1.08 -0.03
N PRO A 25 -15.70 0.79 1.27
CA PRO A 25 -15.16 1.75 2.23
C PRO A 25 -13.72 2.20 1.89
N MET A 26 -13.34 3.42 2.28
CA MET A 26 -11.99 3.95 2.04
C MET A 26 -10.87 3.09 2.64
N THR A 27 -11.11 2.43 3.77
CA THR A 27 -10.18 1.51 4.45
C THR A 27 -9.89 0.26 3.63
N GLU A 28 -10.87 -0.21 2.86
CA GLU A 28 -10.67 -1.30 1.92
C GLU A 28 -10.02 -0.81 0.63
N ALA A 29 -10.45 0.36 0.14
CA ALA A 29 -9.88 0.96 -1.06
C ALA A 29 -8.36 1.17 -0.94
N ILE A 30 -7.86 1.65 0.21
CA ILE A 30 -6.42 1.87 0.40
C ILE A 30 -5.64 0.54 0.39
N THR A 31 -6.21 -0.51 0.98
CA THR A 31 -5.62 -1.86 0.93
C THR A 31 -5.57 -2.38 -0.50
N ARG A 32 -6.63 -2.19 -1.29
CA ARG A 32 -6.65 -2.57 -2.71
C ARG A 32 -5.63 -1.78 -3.54
N VAL A 33 -5.44 -0.50 -3.24
CA VAL A 33 -4.39 0.33 -3.88
C VAL A 33 -2.99 -0.25 -3.56
N PHE A 34 -2.75 -0.69 -2.32
CA PHE A 34 -1.48 -1.36 -1.98
C PHE A 34 -1.28 -2.66 -2.75
N VAL A 35 -2.32 -3.49 -2.89
CA VAL A 35 -2.24 -4.72 -3.69
C VAL A 35 -1.90 -4.40 -5.14
N GLU A 36 -2.56 -3.40 -5.73
CA GLU A 36 -2.34 -3.04 -7.14
C GLU A 36 -1.01 -2.34 -7.42
N ILE A 37 -0.46 -1.59 -6.45
CA ILE A 37 0.86 -0.99 -6.66
C ILE A 37 1.97 -2.03 -6.51
N VAL A 38 1.80 -3.02 -5.62
CA VAL A 38 2.76 -4.12 -5.45
C VAL A 38 2.92 -4.92 -6.75
N SER A 39 1.83 -5.15 -7.49
CA SER A 39 1.88 -5.87 -8.78
C SER A 39 2.60 -5.09 -9.90
N LYS A 40 2.75 -3.77 -9.76
CA LYS A 40 3.30 -2.86 -10.78
C LYS A 40 4.72 -2.37 -10.48
N VAL A 41 5.16 -2.44 -9.22
CA VAL A 41 6.46 -1.95 -8.78
C VAL A 41 7.49 -3.07 -8.80
N ASP A 42 8.72 -2.75 -9.21
CA ASP A 42 9.86 -3.68 -9.16
C ASP A 42 10.25 -3.98 -7.69
N GLY A 43 9.81 -5.13 -7.20
CA GLY A 43 10.10 -5.59 -5.85
C GLY A 43 11.59 -5.69 -5.54
N ARG A 44 12.47 -5.96 -6.52
CA ARG A 44 13.92 -6.02 -6.28
C ARG A 44 14.47 -4.65 -5.89
N LYS A 45 14.01 -3.58 -6.56
CA LYS A 45 14.39 -2.20 -6.22
C LYS A 45 13.89 -1.78 -4.84
N VAL A 46 12.68 -2.21 -4.48
CA VAL A 46 12.10 -1.96 -3.15
C VAL A 46 12.95 -2.66 -2.08
N CYS A 47 13.24 -3.96 -2.24
CA CYS A 47 14.06 -4.72 -1.30
C CYS A 47 15.48 -4.15 -1.17
N ALA A 48 16.12 -3.75 -2.27
CA ALA A 48 17.46 -3.15 -2.25
C ALA A 48 17.52 -1.82 -1.50
N SER A 49 16.42 -1.05 -1.50
CA SER A 49 16.32 0.25 -0.84
C SER A 49 15.73 0.18 0.57
N CYS A 50 15.30 -1.01 1.01
CA CYS A 50 14.61 -1.22 2.27
C CYS A 50 15.56 -1.00 3.46
N LYS A 51 15.16 -0.12 4.40
CA LYS A 51 15.96 0.26 5.58
C LYS A 51 15.64 -0.55 6.83
N ASP A 52 14.52 -1.25 6.85
CA ASP A 52 14.06 -2.05 7.98
C ASP A 52 13.63 -3.44 7.49
N ARG A 53 14.38 -4.47 7.92
CA ARG A 53 14.12 -5.86 7.54
C ARG A 53 13.20 -6.61 8.51
N THR A 54 12.80 -5.99 9.61
CA THR A 54 11.93 -6.64 10.61
C THR A 54 10.58 -7.11 10.06
N PRO A 55 9.90 -6.39 9.12
CA PRO A 55 8.63 -6.85 8.57
C PRO A 55 8.78 -7.66 7.27
N CYS A 56 9.99 -8.11 6.90
CA CYS A 56 10.19 -8.83 5.63
C CYS A 56 9.37 -10.13 5.54
N ALA A 57 9.05 -10.77 6.68
CA ALA A 57 8.21 -11.97 6.74
C ALA A 57 6.73 -11.71 6.40
N VAL A 58 6.29 -10.45 6.34
CA VAL A 58 4.91 -10.07 5.97
C VAL A 58 4.88 -9.06 4.81
N CYS A 59 6.01 -8.87 4.15
CA CYS A 59 6.17 -7.87 3.09
C CYS A 59 5.64 -8.42 1.77
N ALA A 60 4.69 -7.72 1.15
CA ALA A 60 4.08 -8.13 -0.12
C ALA A 60 5.07 -8.18 -1.32
N PHE A 61 6.28 -7.62 -1.19
CA PHE A 61 7.33 -7.70 -2.20
C PHE A 61 8.30 -8.88 -2.00
N ASN A 62 8.21 -9.58 -0.87
CA ASN A 62 9.05 -10.75 -0.60
C ASN A 62 8.34 -12.02 -1.11
N PRO A 63 8.90 -12.75 -2.09
CA PRO A 63 8.28 -13.97 -2.61
C PRO A 63 8.23 -15.14 -1.61
N ASN A 64 8.97 -15.03 -0.49
CA ASN A 64 9.01 -16.02 0.58
C ASN A 64 8.32 -15.55 1.87
N ALA A 65 7.55 -14.45 1.83
CA ALA A 65 6.72 -13.98 2.94
C ALA A 65 5.42 -14.80 3.05
#